data_AF-A0A2N8K812-F1
#
_entry.id   AF-A0A2N8K812-F1
#
_cell.length_a   1.000
_cell.length_b   1.000
_cell.length_c   1.000
_cell.angle_alpha   90.00
_cell.angle_beta   90.00
_cell.angle_gamma   90.00
#
_symmetry.space_group_name_H-M   'P 1'
#
loop_
_entity.id
_entity.type
_entity.pdbx_description
1 polymer ?
#
loop_
_entity_poly.entity_id
_entity_poly.type
_entity_poly.pdbx_seq_one_letter_code
_entity_poly.pdbx_strand_id
1 'polypeptide(L)'
;LAVLQRKPGALRNGAPFTALPEAFRQLQARLLPHAGGDREMVEILSLVLLHDEQLVLAAVTLALEAGTPSKQTILNILSRLLDGTPLPPLTAPQALSLTVEP
;
A
#
# COMPACT_ATOMS: atom_id res chain seq x y z
N LEU A 1 23.16 18.08 -13.43
CA LEU A 1 22.48 18.50 -12.18
C LEU A 1 21.19 19.21 -12.57
N ALA A 2 20.13 18.45 -12.84
CA ALA A 2 18.89 18.97 -13.41
C ALA A 2 17.75 18.83 -12.39
N VAL A 3 17.46 19.97 -11.76
CA VAL A 3 16.18 20.43 -11.22
C VAL A 3 15.16 19.32 -10.91
N LEU A 4 15.25 18.79 -9.69
CA LEU A 4 14.12 18.14 -9.03
C LEU A 4 13.03 19.20 -8.88
N GLN A 5 12.04 19.12 -9.77
CA GLN A 5 10.78 19.84 -9.65
C GLN A 5 10.21 19.55 -8.26
N ARG A 6 10.37 20.49 -7.34
CA ARG A 6 9.70 20.46 -6.05
C ARG A 6 8.21 20.55 -6.35
N LYS A 7 7.54 19.41 -6.24
CA LYS A 7 6.08 19.28 -6.36
C LYS A 7 5.41 20.31 -5.43
N PRO A 8 4.28 20.91 -5.84
CA PRO A 8 3.56 21.89 -5.05
C PRO A 8 2.87 21.21 -3.86
N GLY A 9 3.67 20.89 -2.84
CA GLY A 9 3.24 20.26 -1.59
C GLY A 9 4.06 20.73 -0.38
N ALA A 10 5.12 21.51 -0.60
CA ALA A 10 5.99 22.06 0.45
C ALA A 10 5.28 23.01 1.44
N LEU A 11 4.05 23.43 1.13
CA LEU A 11 3.23 24.28 2.02
C LEU A 11 2.38 23.48 3.02
N ARG A 12 2.35 22.14 2.94
CA ARG A 12 1.56 21.29 3.84
C ARG A 12 2.42 20.73 4.98
N ASN A 13 2.99 21.59 5.83
CA ASN A 13 3.54 21.31 7.17
C ASN A 13 3.98 19.85 7.51
N GLY A 14 4.81 19.20 6.69
CA GLY A 14 5.49 17.93 6.99
C GLY A 14 4.61 16.69 7.29
N ALA A 15 3.29 16.81 7.40
CA ALA A 15 2.39 15.71 7.71
C ALA A 15 1.86 15.09 6.40
N PRO A 16 1.92 13.76 6.25
CA PRO A 16 1.48 13.07 5.04
C PRO A 16 -0.01 13.24 4.75
N PHE A 17 -0.83 13.56 5.73
CA PHE A 17 -2.27 13.77 5.55
C PHE A 17 -2.79 14.87 6.49
N THR A 18 -3.73 15.70 6.01
CA THR A 18 -4.50 16.61 6.88
C THR A 18 -5.55 15.86 7.71
N ALA A 19 -6.12 14.81 7.13
CA ALA A 19 -6.98 13.84 7.79
C ALA A 19 -6.71 12.47 7.16
N LEU A 20 -6.76 11.41 7.96
CA LEU A 20 -6.45 10.06 7.46
C LEU A 20 -7.45 9.67 6.35
N PRO A 21 -7.00 9.31 5.13
CA PRO A 21 -7.91 8.93 4.05
C PRO A 21 -8.72 7.67 4.39
N GLU A 22 -9.88 7.51 3.74
CA GLU A 22 -10.77 6.39 4.01
C GLU A 22 -10.12 5.02 3.78
N ALA A 23 -9.35 4.88 2.69
CA ALA A 23 -8.62 3.65 2.40
C ALA A 23 -7.67 3.27 3.55
N PHE A 24 -6.97 4.24 4.15
CA PHE A 24 -6.12 3.98 5.31
C PHE A 24 -6.91 3.62 6.57
N ARG A 25 -8.11 4.19 6.77
CA ARG A 25 -9.01 3.76 7.87
C ARG A 25 -9.47 2.31 7.69
N GLN A 26 -9.84 1.93 6.46
CA GLN A 26 -10.24 0.56 6.15
C GLN A 26 -9.09 -0.42 6.31
N LEU A 27 -7.89 -0.06 5.82
CA LEU A 27 -6.66 -0.81 6.04
C LEU A 27 -6.38 -1.01 7.53
N GLN A 28 -6.45 0.05 8.33
CA GLN A 28 -6.27 0.00 9.78
C GLN A 28 -7.25 -0.99 10.42
N ALA A 29 -8.54 -0.91 10.08
CA ALA A 29 -9.55 -1.83 10.59
C ALA A 29 -9.27 -3.31 10.24
N ARG A 30 -8.60 -3.58 9.11
CA ARG A 30 -8.19 -4.93 8.72
C ARG A 30 -6.90 -5.40 9.40
N LEU A 31 -5.94 -4.51 9.65
CA LEU A 31 -4.64 -4.89 10.21
C LEU A 31 -4.68 -5.01 11.74
N LEU A 32 -5.30 -4.07 12.46
CA LEU A 32 -5.30 -4.01 13.93
C LEU A 32 -5.74 -5.28 14.67
N PRO A 33 -6.68 -6.10 14.15
CA PRO A 33 -7.05 -7.35 14.81
C PRO A 33 -5.93 -8.41 14.85
N HIS A 34 -4.92 -8.29 13.99
CA HIS A 34 -3.83 -9.26 13.88
C HIS A 34 -2.64 -8.85 14.75
N ALA A 35 -1.94 -9.83 15.33
CA ALA A 35 -0.71 -9.57 16.08
C ALA A 35 0.34 -8.89 15.19
N GLY A 36 0.81 -7.71 15.58
CA GLY A 36 1.77 -6.90 14.81
C GLY A 36 1.15 -6.04 13.70
N GLY A 37 -0.18 -6.02 13.57
CA GLY A 37 -0.87 -5.20 12.58
C GLY A 37 -0.73 -3.68 12.82
N ASP A 38 -0.51 -3.27 14.06
CA ASP A 38 -0.15 -1.90 14.43
C ASP A 38 1.21 -1.50 13.86
N ARG A 39 2.22 -2.38 14.00
CA ARG A 39 3.55 -2.18 13.42
C ARG A 39 3.49 -2.14 11.90
N GLU A 40 2.75 -3.07 11.29
CA GLU A 40 2.57 -3.13 9.84
C GLU A 40 1.89 -1.86 9.32
N MET A 41 0.87 -1.37 10.01
CA MET A 41 0.20 -0.11 9.70
C MET A 41 1.16 1.10 9.77
N VAL A 42 2.04 1.16 10.77
CA VAL A 42 3.07 2.21 10.89
C VAL A 42 4.08 2.14 9.74
N GLU A 43 4.53 0.93 9.37
CA GLU A 43 5.43 0.74 8.23
C GLU A 43 4.79 1.22 6.92
N ILE A 44 3.49 0.97 6.72
CA ILE A 44 2.75 1.44 5.54
C ILE A 44 2.57 2.96 5.57
N LEU A 45 2.20 3.57 6.70
CA LEU A 45 2.10 5.03 6.84
C LEU A 45 3.44 5.73 6.58
N SER A 46 4.54 5.08 6.96
CA SER A 46 5.90 5.59 6.73
C SER A 46 6.25 5.67 5.23
N LEU A 47 5.58 4.90 4.36
CA LEU A 47 5.81 4.97 2.90
C LEU A 47 5.50 6.36 2.34
N VAL A 48 4.55 7.10 2.95
CA VAL A 48 4.16 8.45 2.52
C VAL A 48 5.25 9.48 2.79
N LEU A 49 6.20 9.18 3.68
CA LEU A 49 7.37 10.03 3.93
C LEU A 49 8.42 9.90 2.82
N LEU A 50 8.40 8.79 2.08
CA LEU A 50 9.40 8.43 1.08
C LEU A 50 8.88 8.53 -0.36
N HIS A 51 7.57 8.44 -0.55
CA HIS A 51 6.91 8.38 -1.86
C HIS A 51 5.82 9.44 -1.99
N ASP A 52 5.35 9.62 -3.22
CA ASP A 52 4.19 10.46 -3.48
C ASP A 52 2.96 9.89 -2.76
N GLU A 53 2.33 10.72 -1.92
CA GLU A 53 1.13 10.39 -1.15
C GLU A 53 0.03 9.78 -2.01
N GLN A 54 -0.18 10.29 -3.23
CA GLN A 54 -1.24 9.80 -4.11
C GLN A 54 -0.93 8.40 -4.64
N LEU A 55 0.35 8.07 -4.85
CA LEU A 55 0.75 6.71 -5.26
C LEU A 55 0.61 5.71 -4.12
N VAL A 56 0.94 6.11 -2.89
CA VAL A 56 0.74 5.24 -1.72
C VAL A 56 -0.75 5.03 -1.47
N LEU A 57 -1.56 6.09 -1.56
CA LEU A 57 -3.03 5.98 -1.43
C LEU A 57 -3.60 5.04 -2.49
N ALA A 58 -3.19 5.19 -3.76
CA ALA A 58 -3.61 4.30 -4.84
C ALA A 58 -3.21 2.84 -4.58
N ALA A 59 -1.99 2.59 -4.09
CA ALA A 59 -1.53 1.25 -3.75
C ALA A 59 -2.35 0.61 -2.63
N VAL A 60 -2.70 1.37 -1.60
CA VAL A 60 -3.57 0.91 -0.49
C VAL A 60 -4.97 0.58 -0.98
N THR A 61 -5.56 1.45 -1.80
CA THR A 61 -6.90 1.22 -2.39
C THR A 61 -6.91 -0.06 -3.23
N LEU A 62 -5.94 -0.23 -4.13
CA LEU A 62 -5.82 -1.43 -4.96
C LEU A 62 -5.60 -2.70 -4.13
N ALA A 63 -4.83 -2.62 -3.04
CA ALA A 63 -4.62 -3.77 -2.15
C ALA A 63 -5.90 -4.15 -1.38
N LEU A 64 -6.74 -3.18 -1.01
CA LEU A 64 -8.04 -3.41 -0.39
C LEU A 64 -9.03 -4.04 -1.37
N GLU A 65 -9.07 -3.55 -2.62
CA GLU A 65 -9.88 -4.09 -3.71
C GLU A 65 -9.48 -5.52 -4.06
N ALA A 66 -8.18 -5.83 -4.05
CA ALA A 66 -7.66 -7.18 -4.23
C ALA A 66 -7.98 -8.14 -3.05
N GLY A 67 -8.52 -7.62 -1.94
CA GLY A 67 -8.90 -8.41 -0.77
C GLY A 67 -7.75 -8.81 0.16
N THR A 68 -6.50 -8.61 -0.25
CA THR A 68 -5.29 -8.99 0.53
C THR A 68 -4.40 -7.77 0.87
N PRO A 69 -4.89 -6.82 1.69
CA PRO A 69 -4.17 -5.59 2.00
C PRO A 69 -3.09 -5.80 3.07
N SER A 70 -1.94 -6.34 2.66
CA SER A 70 -0.73 -6.43 3.48
C SER A 70 0.34 -5.44 3.00
N LYS A 71 1.33 -5.15 3.84
CA LYS A 71 2.51 -4.35 3.49
C LYS A 71 3.18 -4.88 2.23
N GLN A 72 3.32 -6.20 2.10
CA GLN A 72 3.96 -6.81 0.93
C GLN A 72 3.17 -6.51 -0.35
N THR A 73 1.84 -6.67 -0.31
CA THR A 73 0.95 -6.37 -1.45
C THR A 73 1.03 -4.88 -1.81
N ILE A 74 0.98 -4.00 -0.81
CA ILE A 74 1.04 -2.54 -1.01
C ILE A 74 2.38 -2.12 -1.60
N LEU A 75 3.51 -2.63 -1.09
CA LEU A 75 4.84 -2.37 -1.64
C LEU A 75 4.96 -2.86 -3.09
N ASN A 76 4.41 -4.03 -3.40
CA ASN A 76 4.42 -4.56 -4.75
C ASN A 76 3.64 -3.65 -5.71
N ILE A 77 2.41 -3.26 -5.35
CA ILE A 77 1.60 -2.35 -6.16
C ILE A 77 2.29 -0.99 -6.31
N LEU A 78 2.84 -0.45 -5.22
CA LEU A 78 3.55 0.83 -5.24
C LEU A 78 4.76 0.80 -6.18
N SER A 79 5.57 -0.26 -6.15
CA SER A 79 6.67 -0.45 -7.11
C SER A 79 6.15 -0.40 -8.55
N ARG A 80 5.06 -1.11 -8.85
CA ARG A 80 4.48 -1.14 -10.20
C ARG A 80 3.99 0.23 -10.67
N LEU A 81 3.38 1.00 -9.77
CA LEU A 81 2.93 2.35 -10.06
C LEU A 81 4.10 3.29 -10.36
N LEU A 82 5.25 3.10 -9.69
CA LEU A 82 6.46 3.87 -9.92
C LEU A 82 7.16 3.48 -11.23
N ASP A 83 7.24 2.17 -11.51
CA ASP A 83 7.92 1.63 -12.69
C ASP A 83 7.09 1.77 -13.98
N GLY A 84 5.83 2.21 -13.90
CA GLY A 84 4.92 2.36 -15.04
C GLY A 84 4.63 1.05 -15.79
N THR A 85 4.98 -0.09 -15.19
CA THR A 85 4.98 -1.39 -15.86
C THR A 85 3.81 -2.23 -15.32
N PRO A 86 2.84 -2.63 -16.17
CA PRO A 86 1.85 -3.61 -15.76
C PRO A 86 2.56 -4.95 -15.57
N LEU A 87 2.66 -5.44 -14.33
CA LEU A 87 3.02 -6.84 -14.12
C LEU A 87 1.87 -7.72 -14.65
N PRO A 88 2.18 -8.83 -15.34
CA PRO A 88 1.17 -9.79 -15.75
C PRO A 88 0.40 -10.28 -14.52
N PRO A 89 -0.91 -10.56 -14.65
CA PRO A 89 -1.70 -11.11 -13.55
C PRO A 89 -0.98 -12.33 -12.99
N LEU A 90 -0.83 -12.38 -11.66
CA LEU A 90 -0.32 -13.56 -10.98
C LEU A 90 -1.31 -14.70 -11.25
N THR A 91 -0.96 -15.60 -12.16
CA THR A 91 -1.66 -16.88 -12.30
C THR A 91 -1.36 -17.65 -11.02
N ALA A 92 -2.27 -17.58 -10.05
CA ALA A 92 -2.22 -18.49 -8.91
C ALA A 92 -2.15 -19.91 -9.48
N PRO A 93 -1.16 -20.73 -9.09
CA PRO A 93 -1.17 -22.13 -9.50
C PRO A 93 -2.49 -22.74 -9.01
N GLN A 94 -3.21 -23.40 -9.91
CA GLN A 94 -4.46 -24.13 -9.61
C GLN A 94 -4.24 -25.36 -8.69
N ALA A 95 -3.11 -25.41 -7.98
CA ALA A 95 -2.67 -26.54 -7.19
C ALA A 95 -2.63 -26.18 -5.70
N LEU A 96 -3.79 -25.81 -5.15
CA LEU A 96 -4.06 -25.93 -3.72
C LEU A 96 -5.36 -26.73 -3.54
N SER A 97 -5.33 -27.99 -3.99
CA SER A 97 -6.32 -28.98 -3.56
C SER A 97 -5.97 -29.41 -2.15
N LEU A 98 -6.86 -29.17 -1.19
CA LEU A 98 -6.77 -29.74 0.15
C LEU A 98 -7.11 -31.23 0.05
N THR A 99 -6.10 -32.08 -0.08
CA THR A 99 -6.27 -33.55 -0.19
C THR A 99 -6.36 -34.25 1.17
N VAL A 100 -6.40 -33.51 2.28
CA VAL A 100 -6.46 -34.10 3.62
C VAL A 100 -7.51 -33.38 4.46
N GLU A 101 -8.63 -34.06 4.67
CA GLU A 101 -9.61 -33.75 5.70
C GLU A 101 -9.23 -34.55 6.97
N PRO A 102 -9.35 -34.00 8.19
CA PRO A 102 -9.02 -34.71 9.44
C PRO A 102 -9.96 -35.89 9.75
#